data_AF-A0A453SGQ9-F1
#
_entry.id   AF-A0A453SGQ9-F1
#
_cell.length_a   1.000
_cell.length_b   1.000
_cell.length_c   1.000
_cell.angle_alpha   90.00
_cell.angle_beta   90.00
_cell.angle_gamma   90.00
#
_symmetry.space_group_name_H-M   'P 1'
#
loop_
_entity.id
_entity.type
_entity.pdbx_description
1 polymer ?
#
loop_
_entity_poly.entity_id
_entity_poly.type
_entity_poly.pdbx_seq_one_letter_code
_entity_poly.pdbx_strand_id
1 'polypeptide(L)'
;GVWGSWWAAAVHEPRKPAPPLRLWLGSSRGAMIEQFVNFVIRPPRAEYNPDQYLWEPEFTLAGRKYKRIDLELSNERNQTLKCSHYVPAIIPENTALPCVIYCHGNSGCRADANEAAVILLPSNITLFALDFAGSGLSGGEYVSLGWHEVHIHY
;
A
#
# COMPACT_ATOMS: atom_id res chain seq x y z
N GLY A 1 -26.05 73.24 31.12
CA GLY A 1 -25.87 72.66 29.77
C GLY A 1 -25.16 71.34 29.90
N VAL A 2 -25.33 70.32 29.06
CA VAL A 2 -26.01 70.10 27.78
C VAL A 2 -26.25 68.57 27.73
N TRP A 3 -27.49 68.07 27.70
CA TRP A 3 -28.22 67.44 26.56
C TRP A 3 -27.55 66.27 25.79
N GLY A 4 -28.30 65.16 25.65
CA GLY A 4 -28.22 64.12 24.58
C GLY A 4 -27.57 62.78 25.01
N SER A 5 -28.25 61.64 25.23
CA SER A 5 -29.23 60.88 24.41
C SER A 5 -28.65 60.41 23.06
N TRP A 6 -28.16 59.17 22.97
CA TRP A 6 -27.91 58.49 21.69
C TRP A 6 -28.45 57.07 21.73
N TRP A 7 -29.71 56.94 21.29
CA TRP A 7 -30.28 55.72 20.75
C TRP A 7 -30.06 55.71 19.23
N ALA A 8 -29.63 54.56 18.70
CA ALA A 8 -29.84 54.01 17.37
C ALA A 8 -29.59 54.85 16.09
N ALA A 9 -28.67 54.35 15.25
CA ALA A 9 -28.93 54.17 13.82
C ALA A 9 -28.03 53.05 13.27
N ALA A 10 -28.62 51.87 13.05
CA ALA A 10 -28.00 50.76 12.37
C ALA A 10 -27.83 51.12 10.88
N VAL A 11 -26.58 51.20 10.42
CA VAL A 11 -26.28 51.30 8.99
C VAL A 11 -26.45 49.91 8.38
N HIS A 12 -27.35 49.82 7.41
CA HIS A 12 -27.71 48.60 6.70
C HIS A 12 -26.58 48.26 5.71
N GLU A 13 -25.67 47.36 6.09
CA GLU A 13 -24.76 46.73 5.12
C GLU A 13 -25.54 45.69 4.30
N PRO A 14 -25.52 45.74 2.96
CA PRO A 14 -26.13 44.70 2.14
C PRO A 14 -25.36 43.39 2.33
N ARG A 15 -26.05 42.37 2.83
CA ARG A 15 -25.53 40.99 2.91
C ARG A 15 -25.11 40.55 1.51
N LYS A 16 -23.84 40.18 1.34
CA LYS A 16 -23.37 39.47 0.14
C LYS A 16 -24.25 38.23 -0.07
N PRO A 17 -24.71 37.93 -1.30
CA PRO A 17 -25.49 36.73 -1.54
C PRO A 17 -24.62 35.51 -1.18
N ALA A 18 -25.19 34.61 -0.37
CA ALA A 18 -24.58 33.32 -0.13
C ALA A 18 -24.37 32.61 -1.48
N PRO A 19 -23.25 31.89 -1.68
CA PRO A 19 -23.07 31.10 -2.89
C PRO A 19 -24.24 30.11 -2.99
N PRO A 20 -24.72 29.82 -4.21
CA PRO A 20 -25.83 28.89 -4.36
C PRO A 20 -25.45 27.57 -3.69
N LEU A 21 -26.30 27.09 -2.78
CA LEU A 21 -26.23 25.71 -2.32
C LEU A 21 -26.39 24.83 -3.55
N ARG A 22 -25.25 24.46 -4.15
CA ARG A 22 -25.20 23.41 -5.15
C ARG A 22 -25.43 22.13 -4.36
N LEU A 23 -26.70 21.79 -4.26
CA LEU A 23 -27.24 20.58 -3.68
C LEU A 23 -26.63 19.40 -4.44
N TRP A 24 -25.43 18.98 -4.03
CA TRP A 24 -24.83 17.71 -4.43
C TRP A 24 -25.58 16.61 -3.68
N LEU A 25 -26.83 16.37 -4.07
CA LEU A 25 -27.48 15.09 -3.86
C LEU A 25 -26.89 14.13 -4.87
N GLY A 26 -25.62 13.74 -4.66
CA GLY A 26 -25.20 12.43 -5.12
C GLY A 26 -26.13 11.44 -4.46
N SER A 27 -26.93 10.72 -5.25
CA SER A 27 -27.84 9.69 -4.73
C SER A 27 -27.05 8.82 -3.75
N SER A 28 -27.57 8.54 -2.55
CA SER A 28 -26.87 7.71 -1.56
C SER A 28 -26.44 6.35 -2.12
N ARG A 29 -27.09 5.88 -3.20
CA ARG A 29 -26.68 4.71 -4.00
C ARG A 29 -25.41 4.95 -4.80
N GLY A 30 -25.24 6.12 -5.43
CA GLY A 30 -24.02 6.50 -6.16
C GLY A 30 -22.82 6.60 -5.24
N ALA A 31 -22.98 7.26 -4.09
CA ALA A 31 -21.93 7.33 -3.07
C ALA A 31 -21.55 5.95 -2.51
N MET A 32 -22.52 5.05 -2.34
CA MET A 32 -22.29 3.67 -1.91
C MET A 32 -21.56 2.84 -2.98
N ILE A 33 -21.93 2.96 -4.25
CA ILE A 33 -21.27 2.27 -5.36
C ILE A 33 -19.82 2.73 -5.50
N GLU A 34 -19.54 4.03 -5.38
CA GLU A 34 -18.17 4.56 -5.40
C GLU A 34 -17.32 4.01 -4.26
N GLN A 35 -17.89 3.86 -3.05
CA GLN A 35 -17.19 3.22 -1.93
C GLN A 35 -16.85 1.75 -2.22
N PHE A 36 -17.78 0.98 -2.81
CA PHE A 36 -17.52 -0.40 -3.22
C PHE A 36 -16.45 -0.50 -4.31
N VAL A 37 -16.50 0.38 -5.31
CA VAL A 37 -15.46 0.45 -6.35
C VAL A 37 -14.09 0.75 -5.71
N ASN A 38 -14.03 1.69 -4.77
CA ASN A 38 -12.79 2.01 -4.07
C ASN A 38 -12.22 0.81 -3.31
N PHE A 39 -13.04 -0.05 -2.69
CA PHE A 39 -12.53 -1.29 -2.06
C PHE A 39 -11.88 -2.27 -3.04
N VAL A 40 -12.16 -2.14 -4.35
CA VAL A 40 -11.57 -2.97 -5.39
C VAL A 40 -10.34 -2.31 -6.01
N ILE A 41 -10.44 -1.04 -6.42
CA ILE A 41 -9.36 -0.38 -7.18
C ILE A 41 -8.38 0.39 -6.30
N ARG A 42 -8.78 0.71 -5.06
CA ARG A 42 -7.98 1.46 -4.09
C ARG A 42 -8.33 1.01 -2.66
N PRO A 43 -8.17 -0.30 -2.37
CA PRO A 43 -8.39 -0.80 -1.03
C PRO A 43 -7.54 0.00 -0.03
N PRO A 44 -7.95 0.05 1.25
CA PRO A 44 -7.09 0.55 2.31
C PRO A 44 -5.71 -0.10 2.21
N ARG A 45 -4.66 0.70 2.16
CA ARG A 45 -3.30 0.19 2.03
C ARG A 45 -2.83 -0.39 3.35
N ALA A 46 -2.10 -1.50 3.27
CA ALA A 46 -1.33 -2.00 4.39
C ALA A 46 -0.19 -1.01 4.68
N GLU A 47 -0.31 -0.26 5.76
CA GLU A 47 0.78 0.52 6.33
C GLU A 47 1.48 -0.34 7.39
N TYR A 48 2.75 -0.66 7.16
CA TYR A 48 3.50 -1.52 8.07
C TYR A 48 4.97 -1.10 8.14
N ASN A 49 5.62 -1.42 9.26
CA ASN A 49 7.05 -1.27 9.43
C ASN A 49 7.76 -2.57 8.99
N PRO A 50 8.61 -2.56 7.95
CA PRO A 50 9.34 -3.76 7.52
C PRO A 50 10.14 -4.44 8.63
N ASP A 51 10.68 -3.67 9.57
CA ASP A 51 11.50 -4.22 10.66
C ASP A 51 10.68 -4.93 11.75
N GLN A 52 9.35 -4.72 11.75
CA GLN A 52 8.44 -5.38 12.71
C GLN A 52 7.65 -6.52 12.08
N TYR A 53 7.31 -6.39 10.79
CA TYR A 53 6.36 -7.28 10.12
C TYR A 53 7.01 -8.25 9.14
N LEU A 54 8.26 -8.03 8.74
CA LEU A 54 9.02 -9.00 7.94
C LEU A 54 10.04 -9.70 8.83
N TRP A 55 10.49 -10.88 8.44
CA TRP A 55 11.64 -11.54 9.09
C TRP A 55 12.86 -10.64 9.12
N GLU A 56 13.64 -10.70 10.20
CA GLU A 56 14.92 -10.00 10.31
C GLU A 56 15.83 -10.19 9.06
N PRO A 57 16.69 -9.23 8.72
CA PRO A 57 17.63 -9.35 7.61
C PRO A 57 18.45 -10.65 7.63
N GLU A 58 18.80 -11.13 8.83
CA GLU A 58 19.35 -12.47 9.05
C GLU A 58 18.55 -13.16 10.16
N PHE A 59 18.10 -14.39 9.90
CA PHE A 59 17.25 -15.12 10.83
C PHE A 59 17.53 -16.62 10.82
N THR A 60 17.04 -17.31 11.85
CA THR A 60 17.13 -18.77 11.95
C THR A 60 15.72 -19.36 11.94
N LEU A 61 15.51 -20.37 11.09
CA LEU A 61 14.25 -21.09 10.95
C LEU A 61 14.57 -22.59 10.79
N ALA A 62 13.87 -23.45 11.54
CA ALA A 62 14.11 -24.90 11.52
C ALA A 62 15.60 -25.30 11.65
N GLY A 63 16.35 -24.59 12.51
CA GLY A 63 17.77 -24.84 12.76
C GLY A 63 18.73 -24.39 11.64
N ARG A 64 18.24 -23.71 10.60
CA ARG A 64 19.04 -23.23 9.45
C ARG A 64 19.01 -21.71 9.39
N LYS A 65 20.11 -21.11 8.91
CA LYS A 65 20.25 -19.66 8.76
C LYS A 65 19.77 -19.21 7.37
N TYR A 66 19.02 -18.12 7.34
CA TYR A 66 18.50 -17.48 6.13
C TYR A 66 18.79 -15.98 6.15
N LYS A 67 18.65 -15.36 4.99
CA LYS A 67 18.77 -13.93 4.79
C LYS A 67 17.56 -13.39 4.04
N ARG A 68 17.09 -12.22 4.44
CA ARG A 68 16.16 -11.39 3.68
C ARG A 68 16.96 -10.31 2.96
N ILE A 69 16.84 -10.27 1.64
CA ILE A 69 17.45 -9.25 0.80
C ILE A 69 16.34 -8.32 0.33
N ASP A 70 16.33 -7.08 0.80
CA ASP A 70 15.37 -6.08 0.33
C ASP A 70 15.90 -5.39 -0.92
N LEU A 71 15.01 -5.20 -1.89
CA LEU A 71 15.33 -4.55 -3.15
C LEU A 71 14.13 -3.74 -3.67
N GLU A 72 14.42 -2.83 -4.59
CA GLU A 72 13.43 -2.00 -5.25
C GLU A 72 13.49 -2.27 -6.75
N LEU A 73 12.33 -2.58 -7.34
CA LEU A 73 12.19 -2.75 -8.79
C LEU A 73 11.32 -1.63 -9.34
N SER A 74 11.53 -1.26 -10.60
CA SER A 74 10.70 -0.28 -11.30
C SER A 74 9.88 -0.99 -12.37
N ASN A 75 8.57 -0.81 -12.36
CA ASN A 75 7.72 -1.29 -13.45
C ASN A 75 7.75 -0.33 -14.66
N GLU A 76 7.10 -0.70 -15.77
CA GLU A 76 7.02 0.11 -16.99
C GLU A 76 6.39 1.50 -16.79
N ARG A 77 5.65 1.69 -15.69
CA ARG A 77 5.02 2.95 -15.31
C ARG A 77 5.90 3.79 -14.37
N ASN A 78 7.17 3.42 -14.20
CA ASN A 78 8.12 4.03 -13.28
C ASN A 78 7.64 4.05 -11.83
N GLN A 79 6.83 3.07 -11.43
CA GLN A 79 6.42 2.89 -10.05
C GLN A 79 7.39 1.94 -9.36
N THR A 80 7.90 2.38 -8.21
CA THR A 80 8.77 1.57 -7.37
C THR A 80 7.97 0.47 -6.69
N LEU A 81 8.40 -0.77 -6.87
CA LEU A 81 7.92 -1.96 -6.18
C LEU A 81 8.88 -2.31 -5.06
N LYS A 82 8.36 -2.47 -3.85
CA LYS A 82 9.13 -2.94 -2.69
C LYS A 82 9.13 -4.46 -2.67
N CYS A 83 10.30 -5.06 -2.73
CA CYS A 83 10.45 -6.51 -2.79
C CYS A 83 11.42 -7.03 -1.72
N SER A 84 11.27 -8.30 -1.37
CA SER A 84 12.12 -9.02 -0.42
C SER A 84 12.39 -10.43 -0.94
N HIS A 85 13.65 -10.81 -1.04
CA HIS A 85 14.08 -12.16 -1.43
C HIS A 85 14.65 -12.89 -0.23
N TYR A 86 14.00 -13.99 0.15
CA TYR A 86 14.42 -14.86 1.25
C TYR A 86 15.20 -16.04 0.70
N VAL A 87 16.45 -16.17 1.16
CA VAL A 87 17.41 -17.16 0.67
C VAL A 87 18.15 -17.84 1.82
N PRO A 88 18.63 -19.09 1.66
CA PRO A 88 19.57 -19.69 2.60
C PRO A 88 20.82 -18.81 2.76
N ALA A 89 21.31 -18.65 3.99
CA ALA A 89 22.51 -17.86 4.25
C ALA A 89 23.78 -18.46 3.64
N ILE A 90 23.74 -19.77 3.37
CA ILE A 90 24.79 -20.54 2.71
C ILE A 90 24.12 -21.31 1.58
N ILE A 91 24.46 -20.96 0.34
CA ILE A 91 24.06 -21.68 -0.87
C ILE A 91 25.31 -22.40 -1.38
N PRO A 92 25.28 -23.72 -1.60
CA PRO A 92 26.43 -24.42 -2.17
C PRO A 92 26.78 -23.84 -3.54
N GLU A 93 28.07 -23.72 -3.85
CA GLU A 93 28.54 -23.23 -5.15
C GLU A 93 27.91 -24.03 -6.30
N ASN A 94 27.62 -23.36 -7.42
CA ASN A 94 26.95 -23.93 -8.60
C ASN A 94 25.57 -24.55 -8.36
N THR A 95 24.90 -24.22 -7.25
CA THR A 95 23.53 -24.71 -6.99
C THR A 95 22.50 -23.61 -7.28
N ALA A 96 21.71 -23.79 -8.34
CA ALA A 96 20.51 -23.00 -8.55
C ALA A 96 19.38 -23.58 -7.69
N LEU A 97 18.77 -22.73 -6.86
CA LEU A 97 17.60 -23.11 -6.07
C LEU A 97 16.32 -22.66 -6.78
N PRO A 98 15.23 -23.44 -6.70
CA PRO A 98 13.94 -22.97 -7.16
C PRO A 98 13.52 -21.71 -6.40
N CYS A 99 12.78 -20.83 -7.06
CA CYS A 99 12.24 -19.61 -6.49
C CYS A 99 10.72 -19.57 -6.69
N VAL A 100 9.99 -19.30 -5.61
CA VAL A 100 8.56 -18.97 -5.66
C VAL A 100 8.41 -17.47 -5.57
N ILE A 101 7.71 -16.87 -6.53
CA ILE A 101 7.28 -15.48 -6.45
C ILE A 101 5.92 -15.47 -5.74
N TYR A 102 5.88 -14.89 -4.55
CA TYR A 102 4.69 -14.75 -3.74
C TYR A 102 3.95 -13.46 -4.09
N CYS A 103 2.74 -13.63 -4.61
CA CYS A 103 1.81 -12.56 -4.91
C CYS A 103 0.79 -12.47 -3.76
N HIS A 104 0.74 -11.33 -3.06
CA HIS A 104 -0.22 -11.15 -1.97
C HIS A 104 -1.66 -11.00 -2.50
N GLY A 105 -2.64 -11.22 -1.61
CA GLY A 105 -4.07 -11.04 -1.92
C GLY A 105 -4.50 -9.57 -1.99
N ASN A 106 -5.79 -9.33 -2.29
CA ASN A 106 -6.31 -7.95 -2.25
C ASN A 106 -6.12 -7.32 -0.86
N SER A 107 -5.72 -6.05 -0.81
CA SER A 107 -5.36 -5.31 0.42
C SER A 107 -4.15 -5.89 1.20
N GLY A 108 -3.48 -6.91 0.68
CA GLY A 108 -2.33 -7.55 1.31
C GLY A 108 -1.01 -6.82 1.07
N CYS A 109 0.08 -7.42 1.56
CA CYS A 109 1.44 -6.95 1.35
C CYS A 109 2.44 -8.12 1.42
N ARG A 110 3.71 -7.87 1.13
CA ARG A 110 4.78 -8.87 1.17
C ARG A 110 4.98 -9.50 2.56
N ALA A 111 4.47 -8.90 3.64
CA ALA A 111 4.49 -9.53 4.96
C ALA A 111 3.61 -10.80 5.03
N ASP A 112 2.57 -10.89 4.20
CA ASP A 112 1.72 -12.09 4.10
C ASP A 112 2.52 -13.32 3.64
N ALA A 113 3.68 -13.10 3.00
CA ALA A 113 4.57 -14.15 2.54
C ALA A 113 5.31 -14.85 3.70
N ASN A 114 5.25 -14.35 4.94
CA ASN A 114 5.92 -14.97 6.09
C ASN A 114 5.47 -16.42 6.31
N GLU A 115 4.18 -16.71 6.14
CA GLU A 115 3.64 -18.07 6.25
C GLU A 115 4.22 -19.00 5.16
N ALA A 116 4.37 -18.48 3.93
CA ALA A 116 5.02 -19.22 2.85
C ALA A 116 6.52 -19.44 3.15
N ALA A 117 7.20 -18.47 3.77
CA ALA A 117 8.61 -18.57 4.14
C ALA A 117 8.85 -19.74 5.11
N VAL A 118 7.97 -19.90 6.11
CA VAL A 118 8.05 -21.00 7.09
C VAL A 118 8.01 -22.38 6.42
N ILE A 119 7.26 -22.51 5.31
CA ILE A 119 7.05 -23.78 4.60
C ILE A 119 8.14 -24.02 3.55
N LEU A 120 8.47 -23.01 2.76
CA LEU A 120 9.29 -23.14 1.56
C LEU A 120 10.80 -23.16 1.86
N LEU A 121 11.25 -22.29 2.78
CA LEU A 121 12.68 -22.12 3.05
C LEU A 121 13.35 -23.39 3.59
N PRO A 122 12.76 -24.15 4.55
CA PRO A 122 13.33 -25.42 5.00
C PRO A 122 13.52 -26.44 3.87
N SER A 123 12.70 -26.34 2.82
CA SER A 123 12.71 -27.21 1.64
C SER A 123 13.69 -26.76 0.55
N ASN A 124 14.57 -25.78 0.84
CA ASN A 124 15.50 -25.16 -0.12
C ASN A 124 14.79 -24.49 -1.32
N ILE A 125 13.56 -24.03 -1.12
CA ILE A 125 12.84 -23.21 -2.10
C ILE A 125 12.96 -21.77 -1.63
N THR A 126 13.60 -20.92 -2.44
CA THR A 126 13.72 -19.49 -2.14
C THR A 126 12.38 -18.80 -2.38
N LEU A 127 12.14 -17.70 -1.66
CA LEU A 127 10.88 -16.99 -1.71
C LEU A 127 11.12 -15.53 -2.07
N PHE A 128 10.52 -15.07 -3.15
CA PHE A 128 10.53 -13.68 -3.56
C PHE A 128 9.15 -13.09 -3.32
N ALA A 129 9.03 -12.10 -2.44
CA ALA A 129 7.77 -11.42 -2.16
C ALA A 129 7.83 -9.96 -2.62
N LEU A 130 6.72 -9.44 -3.11
CA LEU A 130 6.59 -8.06 -3.55
C LEU A 130 5.31 -7.42 -3.04
N ASP A 131 5.36 -6.12 -2.77
CA ASP A 131 4.18 -5.27 -2.71
C ASP A 131 3.81 -4.86 -4.15
N PHE A 132 2.61 -5.19 -4.62
CA PHE A 132 2.14 -4.75 -5.94
C PHE A 132 1.99 -3.22 -6.02
N ALA A 133 1.97 -2.67 -7.23
CA ALA A 133 1.71 -1.23 -7.38
C ALA A 133 0.36 -0.86 -6.77
N GLY A 134 0.34 0.22 -5.98
CA GLY A 134 -0.84 0.67 -5.24
C GLY A 134 -1.11 -0.11 -3.94
N SER A 135 -0.25 -1.05 -3.55
CA SER A 135 -0.36 -1.83 -2.32
C SER A 135 0.85 -1.68 -1.40
N GLY A 136 0.65 -1.98 -0.11
CA GLY A 136 1.71 -1.96 0.89
C GLY A 136 2.53 -0.67 0.88
N LEU A 137 3.85 -0.82 0.79
CA LEU A 137 4.83 0.26 0.74
C LEU A 137 5.29 0.60 -0.69
N SER A 138 4.71 -0.05 -1.70
CA SER A 138 5.00 0.23 -3.11
C SER A 138 4.33 1.52 -3.58
N GLY A 139 4.91 2.11 -4.62
CA GLY A 139 4.37 3.27 -5.30
C GLY A 139 3.11 2.96 -6.10
N GLY A 140 2.58 3.98 -6.78
CA GLY A 140 1.34 3.89 -7.54
C GLY A 140 0.11 4.21 -6.69
N GLU A 141 -1.00 4.57 -7.35
CA GLU A 141 -2.23 5.09 -6.71
C GLU A 141 -3.33 4.03 -6.59
N TYR A 142 -3.42 3.15 -7.59
CA TYR A 142 -4.48 2.15 -7.75
C TYR A 142 -3.87 0.76 -7.89
N VAL A 143 -4.57 -0.24 -7.37
CA VAL A 143 -4.20 -1.65 -7.56
C VAL A 143 -4.66 -2.13 -8.93
N SER A 144 -3.83 -2.96 -9.55
CA SER A 144 -4.08 -3.60 -10.85
C SER A 144 -4.48 -5.07 -10.73
N LEU A 145 -4.44 -5.61 -9.50
CA LEU A 145 -4.51 -7.04 -9.21
C LEU A 145 -3.47 -7.87 -9.99
N GLY A 146 -2.27 -7.30 -10.21
CA GLY A 146 -1.15 -7.98 -10.86
C GLY A 146 -1.10 -7.83 -12.38
N TRP A 147 -2.04 -7.09 -13.00
CA TRP A 147 -2.10 -6.91 -14.46
C TRP A 147 -0.84 -6.25 -15.05
N HIS A 148 -0.21 -5.33 -14.33
CA HIS A 148 0.95 -4.57 -14.81
C HIS A 148 2.29 -5.22 -14.46
N GLU A 149 2.25 -6.25 -13.63
CA GLU A 149 3.42 -6.89 -13.04
C GLU A 149 3.85 -8.15 -13.81
N VAL A 150 3.26 -8.36 -14.99
CA VAL A 150 3.63 -9.40 -15.97
C VAL A 150 4.98 -9.10 -16.64
N HIS A 151 5.36 -7.82 -16.74
CA HIS A 151 6.63 -7.35 -17.31
C HIS A 151 7.40 -6.53 -16.28
N ILE A 152 8.30 -7.20 -15.55
CA ILE A 152 9.22 -6.56 -14.61
C ILE A 152 10.62 -6.69 -15.19
N HIS A 153 11.30 -5.57 -15.40
CA HIS A 153 12.70 -5.55 -15.83
C HIS A 153 13.59 -5.75 -14.60
N TYR A 154 14.48 -6.74 -14.67
CA TYR A 154 15.43 -7.14 -13.62
C TYR A 154 16.87 -6.87 -14.06
#